data_AF-A0A1Q5RCE7-F1
#
_entry.id   AF-A0A1Q5RCE7-F1
#
_cell.length_a   1.000
_cell.length_b   1.000
_cell.length_c   1.000
_cell.angle_alpha   90.00
_cell.angle_beta   90.00
_cell.angle_gamma   90.00
#
_symmetry.space_group_name_H-M   'P 1'
#
loop_
_entity.id
_entity.type
_entity.pdbx_description
1 polymer ?
#
loop_
_entity_poly.entity_id
_entity_poly.type
_entity_poly.pdbx_seq_one_letter_code
_entity_poly.pdbx_strand_id
1 'polypeptide(L)'
;MKNGLYSIHIHMLDGVRGRDSGVLILRDGVLLGGGPYFWSRGSYTVGNGTWKGELATNQHSPFPDAFVRPLFGGQEVTSGFSGTFSDDEAEVFGTVLVAGHRSLSFRATLKRLVEI
;
A
#
# COMPACT_ATOMS: atom_id res chain seq x y z
N MET A 1 -1.08 -7.10 13.29
CA MET A 1 -2.29 -6.59 12.60
C MET A 1 -3.48 -7.45 12.92
N LYS A 2 -4.54 -6.85 13.45
CA LYS A 2 -5.83 -7.51 13.69
C LYS A 2 -6.59 -7.58 12.37
N ASN A 3 -7.57 -8.49 12.27
CA ASN A 3 -8.48 -8.47 11.14
C ASN A 3 -9.31 -7.17 11.18
N GLY A 4 -9.49 -6.54 10.03
CA GLY A 4 -10.28 -5.32 9.95
C GLY A 4 -10.22 -4.61 8.61
N LEU A 5 -11.07 -3.60 8.51
CA LEU A 5 -10.99 -2.55 7.50
C LEU A 5 -10.14 -1.40 8.06
N TYR A 6 -9.19 -0.93 7.27
CA TYR A 6 -8.24 0.11 7.62
C TYR A 6 -8.30 1.25 6.62
N SER A 7 -8.18 2.50 7.07
CA SER A 7 -7.75 3.60 6.20
C SER A 7 -6.24 3.50 5.98
N ILE A 8 -5.76 3.86 4.79
CA ILE A 8 -4.34 3.95 4.48
C ILE A 8 -4.00 5.30 3.86
N HIS A 9 -2.86 5.86 4.24
CA HIS A 9 -2.25 7.04 3.63
C HIS A 9 -0.82 6.73 3.24
N ILE A 10 -0.46 6.96 1.98
CA ILE A 10 0.83 6.62 1.38
C ILE A 10 1.56 7.90 0.95
N HIS A 11 2.86 7.94 1.23
CA HIS A 11 3.77 8.97 0.77
C HIS A 11 4.97 8.30 0.09
N MET A 12 5.20 8.63 -1.18
CA MET A 12 6.41 8.24 -1.87
C MET A 12 7.62 9.02 -1.31
N LEU A 13 8.78 8.37 -1.35
CA LEU A 13 10.07 8.95 -0.94
C LEU A 13 10.96 9.16 -2.18
N ASP A 14 12.28 9.21 -2.00
CA ASP A 14 13.28 9.22 -3.08
C ASP A 14 13.08 10.36 -4.10
N GLY A 15 12.63 11.53 -3.61
CA GLY A 15 12.36 12.72 -4.43
C GLY A 15 11.07 12.66 -5.25
N VAL A 16 10.28 11.59 -5.14
CA VAL A 16 9.00 11.43 -5.83
C VAL A 16 7.89 12.11 -5.03
N ARG A 17 7.26 13.13 -5.62
CA ARG A 17 6.07 13.80 -5.05
C ARG A 17 4.79 13.00 -5.34
N GLY A 18 4.75 11.75 -4.88
CA GLY A 18 3.60 10.85 -5.02
C GLY A 18 2.88 10.69 -3.67
N ARG A 19 1.55 10.73 -3.70
CA ARG A 19 0.68 10.47 -2.56
C ARG A 19 -0.49 9.63 -3.02
N ASP A 20 -0.97 8.77 -2.14
CA ASP A 20 -2.22 8.04 -2.35
C ASP A 20 -2.92 7.79 -1.02
N SER A 21 -4.22 7.54 -1.09
CA SER A 21 -5.04 7.19 0.08
C SER A 21 -6.19 6.30 -0.34
N GLY A 22 -6.56 5.38 0.54
CA GLY A 22 -7.62 4.42 0.27
C GLY A 22 -7.96 3.60 1.49
N VAL A 23 -8.42 2.38 1.24
CA VAL A 23 -8.75 1.40 2.27
C VAL A 23 -8.00 0.09 2.05
N LEU A 24 -7.74 -0.61 3.15
CA LEU A 24 -7.21 -1.96 3.18
C LEU A 24 -8.12 -2.87 4.01
N ILE A 25 -8.38 -4.05 3.49
CA ILE A 25 -8.95 -5.18 4.22
C ILE A 25 -7.79 -6.10 4.56
N LEU A 26 -7.55 -6.30 5.86
CA LEU A 26 -6.61 -7.28 6.37
C LEU A 26 -7.40 -8.41 7.01
N ARG A 27 -7.21 -9.63 6.52
CA ARG A 27 -7.90 -10.80 7.07
C ARG A 27 -7.05 -12.05 6.92
N ASP A 28 -6.69 -12.67 8.04
CA ASP A 28 -6.07 -14.00 8.08
C ASP A 28 -4.85 -14.13 7.16
N GLY A 29 -4.00 -13.10 7.13
CA GLY A 29 -2.80 -13.04 6.30
C GLY A 29 -3.03 -12.57 4.86
N VAL A 30 -4.26 -12.28 4.46
CA VAL A 30 -4.62 -11.71 3.16
C VAL A 30 -4.77 -10.20 3.24
N LEU A 31 -4.18 -9.50 2.28
CA LEU A 31 -4.29 -8.05 2.12
C LEU A 31 -5.01 -7.74 0.80
N LEU A 32 -6.11 -7.00 0.88
CA LEU A 32 -6.81 -6.42 -0.27
C LEU A 32 -6.95 -4.92 -0.08
N GLY A 33 -6.70 -4.14 -1.11
CA GLY A 33 -6.70 -2.69 -1.01
C GLY A 33 -7.26 -2.01 -2.24
N GLY A 34 -7.66 -0.76 -2.06
CA GLY A 34 -8.02 0.08 -3.18
C GLY A 34 -8.38 1.49 -2.79
N GLY A 35 -8.46 2.32 -3.82
CA GLY A 35 -8.85 3.72 -3.74
C GLY A 35 -9.41 4.19 -5.08
N PRO A 36 -9.46 5.51 -5.29
CA PRO A 36 -10.07 6.09 -6.49
C PRO A 36 -9.42 5.65 -7.81
N TYR A 37 -8.13 5.28 -7.79
CA TYR A 37 -7.36 4.99 -9.01
C TYR A 37 -6.71 3.62 -9.04
N PHE A 38 -6.37 3.06 -7.87
CA PHE A 38 -5.59 1.84 -7.75
C PHE A 38 -6.32 0.77 -6.96
N TRP A 39 -5.95 -0.48 -7.22
CA TRP A 39 -6.27 -1.64 -6.39
C TRP A 39 -4.98 -2.38 -6.03
N SER A 40 -4.99 -3.07 -4.90
CA SER A 40 -3.88 -3.85 -4.39
C SER A 40 -4.33 -5.21 -3.89
N ARG A 41 -3.49 -6.24 -4.09
CA ARG A 41 -3.69 -7.58 -3.53
C ARG A 41 -2.36 -8.13 -3.05
N GLY A 42 -2.35 -8.76 -1.89
CA GLY A 42 -1.13 -9.26 -1.30
C GLY A 42 -1.36 -10.23 -0.16
N SER A 43 -0.27 -10.51 0.54
CA SER A 43 -0.26 -11.30 1.77
C SER A 43 0.61 -10.63 2.82
N TYR A 44 0.34 -10.94 4.09
CA TYR A 44 1.11 -10.42 5.21
C TYR A 44 1.25 -11.46 6.32
N THR A 45 2.30 -11.29 7.12
CA THR A 45 2.55 -12.03 8.34
C THR A 45 2.71 -11.06 9.51
N VAL A 46 2.38 -11.50 10.72
CA VAL A 46 2.44 -10.69 11.94
C VAL A 46 3.23 -11.45 13.00
N GLY A 47 4.16 -10.77 13.68
CA GLY A 47 4.90 -11.33 14.80
C GLY A 47 5.74 -10.28 15.53
N ASN A 48 5.91 -10.45 16.84
CA ASN A 48 6.82 -9.63 17.67
C ASN A 48 6.59 -8.11 17.54
N GLY A 49 5.34 -7.64 17.51
CA GLY A 49 5.00 -6.21 17.33
C GLY A 49 5.27 -5.65 15.93
N THR A 50 5.67 -6.52 14.99
CA THR A 50 5.93 -6.18 13.60
C THR A 50 5.01 -6.92 12.64
N TRP A 51 4.90 -6.38 11.44
CA TRP A 51 4.23 -7.05 10.34
C TRP A 51 4.99 -6.78 9.06
N LYS A 52 4.90 -7.70 8.12
CA LYS A 52 5.57 -7.61 6.83
C LYS A 52 4.78 -8.36 5.78
N GLY A 53 4.98 -8.01 4.52
CA GLY A 53 4.25 -8.65 3.44
C GLY A 53 4.69 -8.16 2.08
N GLU A 54 3.94 -8.61 1.08
CA GLU A 54 4.11 -8.25 -0.31
C GLU A 54 2.74 -8.01 -0.94
N LEU A 55 2.69 -7.09 -1.91
CA LEU A 55 1.48 -6.78 -2.65
C LEU A 55 1.80 -6.46 -4.11
N ALA A 56 0.88 -6.84 -4.99
CA ALA A 56 0.76 -6.30 -6.33
C ALA A 56 -0.22 -5.12 -6.29
N THR A 57 0.06 -4.07 -7.06
CA THR A 57 -0.81 -2.90 -7.23
C THR A 57 -0.94 -2.57 -8.70
N ASN A 58 -2.16 -2.28 -9.16
CA ASN A 58 -2.42 -1.87 -10.52
C ASN A 58 -3.45 -0.73 -10.57
N GLN A 59 -3.42 0.04 -11.65
CA GLN A 59 -4.32 1.14 -11.90
C GLN A 59 -5.58 0.64 -12.61
N HIS A 60 -6.76 0.95 -12.07
CA HIS A 60 -8.04 0.66 -12.72
C HIS A 60 -8.66 1.88 -13.39
N SER A 61 -8.42 3.08 -12.84
CA SER A 61 -8.99 4.32 -13.35
C SER A 61 -7.88 5.32 -13.71
N PRO A 62 -7.96 5.98 -14.88
CA PRO A 62 -7.00 7.01 -15.27
C PRO A 62 -7.13 8.24 -14.37
N PHE A 63 -6.07 9.05 -14.28
CA PHE A 63 -6.17 10.35 -13.63
C PHE A 63 -7.01 11.32 -14.49
N PRO A 64 -7.78 12.25 -13.87
CA PRO A 64 -8.55 13.23 -14.61
C PRO A 64 -7.68 14.19 -15.44
N ASP A 65 -6.49 14.50 -14.96
CA ASP A 65 -5.50 15.31 -15.68
C ASP A 65 -4.67 14.42 -16.61
N ALA A 66 -4.86 14.58 -17.93
CA ALA A 66 -4.16 13.82 -18.96
C ALA A 66 -2.64 14.07 -19.00
N PHE A 67 -2.14 15.15 -18.37
CA PHE A 67 -0.71 15.44 -18.29
C PHE A 67 -0.06 14.80 -17.06
N VAL A 68 -0.84 14.29 -16.09
CA VAL A 68 -0.32 13.52 -14.97
C VAL A 68 0.08 12.15 -15.45
N ARG A 69 1.38 11.85 -15.35
CA ARG A 69 1.91 10.52 -15.64
C ARG A 69 1.82 9.65 -14.38
N PRO A 70 1.06 8.54 -14.41
CA PRO A 70 1.03 7.62 -13.29
C PRO A 70 2.41 7.04 -13.03
N LEU A 71 2.78 6.89 -11.75
CA LEU A 71 4.07 6.34 -11.37
C LEU A 71 4.32 4.95 -11.97
N PHE A 72 3.27 4.14 -12.08
CA PHE A 72 3.34 2.77 -12.58
C PHE A 72 3.08 2.65 -14.09
N GLY A 73 2.79 3.74 -14.79
CA GLY A 73 2.61 3.74 -16.24
C GLY A 73 1.53 2.78 -16.76
N GLY A 74 0.50 2.49 -15.97
CA GLY A 74 -0.55 1.52 -16.31
C GLY A 74 -0.13 0.06 -16.19
N GLN A 75 1.02 -0.23 -15.57
CA GLN A 75 1.47 -1.59 -15.31
C GLN A 75 1.18 -2.02 -13.87
N GLU A 76 0.97 -3.32 -13.69
CA GLU A 76 0.99 -3.92 -12.37
C GLU A 76 2.42 -3.92 -11.83
N VAL A 77 2.58 -3.50 -10.59
CA VAL A 77 3.87 -3.43 -9.91
C VAL A 77 3.81 -4.16 -8.58
N THR A 78 4.92 -4.79 -8.21
CA THR A 78 5.06 -5.50 -6.94
C THR A 78 5.80 -4.64 -5.92
N SER A 79 5.37 -4.76 -4.67
CA SER A 79 5.97 -4.08 -3.52
C SER A 79 6.21 -5.05 -2.38
N GLY A 80 7.33 -4.88 -1.69
CA GLY A 80 7.58 -5.51 -0.39
C GLY A 80 7.50 -4.46 0.72
N PHE A 81 7.02 -4.83 1.89
CA PHE A 81 6.94 -3.90 3.02
C PHE A 81 7.19 -4.57 4.37
N SER A 82 7.56 -3.75 5.34
CA SER A 82 7.58 -4.09 6.76
C SER A 82 7.13 -2.89 7.60
N GLY A 83 6.72 -3.17 8.83
CA GLY A 83 6.14 -2.15 9.67
C GLY A 83 5.99 -2.59 11.12
N THR A 84 5.63 -1.62 11.95
CA THR A 84 5.23 -1.81 13.35
C THR A 84 3.76 -1.50 13.50
N PHE A 85 3.15 -1.98 14.58
CA PHE A 85 1.75 -1.69 14.87
C PHE A 85 1.50 -1.57 16.38
N SER A 86 0.52 -0.75 16.74
CA SER A 86 0.04 -0.56 18.11
C SER A 86 -1.47 -0.35 18.07
N ASP A 87 -2.21 -1.19 18.81
CA ASP A 87 -3.67 -1.16 18.86
C ASP A 87 -4.37 -1.18 17.49
N ASP A 88 -4.88 -0.02 17.07
CA ASP A 88 -5.59 0.20 15.82
C ASP A 88 -4.74 0.92 14.76
N GLU A 89 -3.48 1.26 15.07
CA GLU A 89 -2.59 2.01 14.19
C GLU A 89 -1.39 1.16 13.74
N ALA A 90 -0.89 1.44 12.53
CA ALA A 90 0.35 0.85 12.05
C ALA A 90 1.14 1.80 11.16
N GLU A 91 2.46 1.69 11.24
CA GLU A 91 3.39 2.36 10.34
C GLU A 91 4.02 1.34 9.40
N VAL A 92 4.26 1.76 8.17
CA VAL A 92 4.81 0.93 7.11
C VAL A 92 5.93 1.65 6.40
N PHE A 93 6.99 0.90 6.13
CA PHE A 93 7.99 1.23 5.13
C PHE A 93 8.00 0.14 4.07
N GLY A 94 8.01 0.54 2.80
CA GLY A 94 8.05 -0.42 1.71
C GLY A 94 8.81 0.09 0.50
N THR A 95 9.09 -0.83 -0.40
CA THR A 95 9.73 -0.58 -1.69
C THR A 95 8.86 -1.15 -2.80
N VAL A 96 8.72 -0.39 -3.88
CA VAL A 96 8.00 -0.79 -5.09
C VAL A 96 8.97 -0.86 -6.26
N LEU A 97 8.88 -1.92 -7.06
CA LEU A 97 9.68 -2.07 -8.28
C LEU A 97 8.91 -1.50 -9.48
N VAL A 98 9.32 -0.32 -9.93
CA VAL A 98 8.72 0.38 -11.07
C VAL A 98 9.46 -0.01 -12.36
N ALA A 99 8.68 -0.35 -13.39
CA ALA A 99 9.17 -0.69 -14.73
C ALA A 99 10.27 -1.78 -14.74
N GLY A 100 10.31 -2.65 -13.72
CA GLY A 100 11.26 -3.75 -13.60
C GLY A 100 12.71 -3.37 -13.29
N HIS A 101 13.04 -2.08 -13.17
CA HIS A 101 14.44 -1.63 -13.01
C HIS A 101 14.64 -0.52 -11.98
N ARG A 102 13.58 0.10 -11.46
CA ARG A 102 13.69 1.21 -10.51
C ARG A 102 12.97 0.88 -9.22
N SER A 103 13.72 0.70 -8.14
CA SER A 103 13.16 0.59 -6.79
C SER A 103 12.87 1.98 -6.24
N LEU A 104 11.67 2.20 -5.73
CA LEU A 104 11.26 3.43 -5.05
C LEU A 104 10.69 3.09 -3.68
N SER A 105 11.04 3.89 -2.69
CA SER A 105 10.59 3.72 -1.32
C SER A 105 9.31 4.50 -1.05
N PHE A 106 8.48 3.99 -0.15
CA PHE A 106 7.31 4.69 0.35
C PHE A 106 7.16 4.49 1.86
N ARG A 107 6.46 5.42 2.50
CA ARG A 107 5.91 5.26 3.85
C ARG A 107 4.40 5.23 3.79
N ALA A 108 3.79 4.48 4.69
CA ALA A 108 2.35 4.55 4.89
C ALA A 108 1.95 4.47 6.35
N THR A 109 0.81 5.05 6.67
CA THR A 109 0.14 4.90 7.97
C THR A 109 -1.21 4.24 7.76
N LEU A 110 -1.57 3.36 8.69
CA LEU A 110 -2.86 2.69 8.72
C LEU A 110 -3.59 3.01 10.02
N LYS A 111 -4.92 3.09 9.94
CA LYS A 111 -5.82 3.16 11.10
C LYS A 111 -6.99 2.20 10.91
N ARG A 112 -7.23 1.30 11.86
CA ARG A 112 -8.37 0.38 11.84
C ARG A 112 -9.65 1.18 12.05
N LEU A 113 -10.59 1.00 11.15
CA LEU A 113 -11.89 1.66 11.17
C LEU A 113 -12.94 0.76 11.80
N VAL A 114 -12.90 -0.54 11.47
CA VAL A 114 -13.82 -1.55 12.01
C VAL A 114 -13.20 -2.94 11.96
N GLU A 115 -13.61 -3.79 12.88
CA GLU A 115 -13.29 -5.22 12.93
C GLU A 115 -14.11 -6.02 11.90
N ILE A 116 -13.55 -7.14 11.39
CA ILE A 116 -14.21 -8.04 10.42
C ILE A 116 -13.93 -9.52 10.73
#